data_AF-A0A653JP02-F1
#
_entry.id   AF-A0A653JP02-F1
#
_cell.length_a   1.000
_cell.length_b   1.000
_cell.length_c   1.000
_cell.angle_alpha   90.00
_cell.angle_beta   90.00
_cell.angle_gamma   90.00
#
_symmetry.space_group_name_H-M   'P 1'
#
loop_
_entity.id
_entity.type
_entity.pdbx_description
1 polymer ?
#
loop_
_entity_poly.entity_id
_entity_poly.type
_entity_poly.pdbx_seq_one_letter_code
_entity_poly.pdbx_strand_id
1 'polypeptide(L)'
;MATVKDSSSSPPGKLRIALYVAALFLLVLIAVLAYNYSSIKGQLDIGTAYGARVACSCHYIGDRDIDDCRKDFEPGMEVIGLTVDDDHRRVTASALLIESATAEFREGWGCVILTDEQIKAE
;
A
#
# COMPACT_ATOMS: atom_id res chain seq x y z
N MET A 1 64.35 -5.82 4.87
CA MET A 1 63.71 -5.73 6.20
C MET A 1 62.44 -4.91 6.03
N ALA A 2 61.27 -5.55 6.07
CA ALA A 2 59.99 -4.88 5.99
C ALA A 2 59.25 -5.16 7.30
N THR A 3 59.02 -4.12 8.11
CA THR A 3 58.13 -4.21 9.26
C THR A 3 56.78 -3.66 8.82
N VAL A 4 55.85 -4.57 8.51
CA VAL A 4 54.42 -4.26 8.40
C VAL A 4 53.92 -3.85 9.78
N LYS A 5 53.35 -2.65 9.87
CA LYS A 5 52.66 -2.15 11.06
C LYS A 5 51.16 -2.29 10.79
N ASP A 6 50.56 -3.32 11.38
CA ASP A 6 49.12 -3.52 11.32
C ASP A 6 48.42 -2.44 12.14
N SER A 7 47.75 -1.52 11.46
CA SER A 7 46.86 -0.54 12.08
C SER A 7 45.49 -1.17 12.29
N SER A 8 45.29 -1.76 13.46
CA SER A 8 43.96 -2.14 13.94
C SER A 8 43.21 -0.89 14.42
N SER A 9 42.37 -0.31 13.54
CA SER A 9 41.47 0.78 13.90
C SER A 9 40.27 0.24 14.67
N SER A 10 40.32 0.30 16.00
CA SER A 10 39.10 0.15 16.82
C SER A 10 38.15 1.32 16.54
N PRO A 11 36.85 1.08 16.27
CA PRO A 11 35.91 2.16 16.04
C PRO A 11 35.76 3.00 17.32
N PRO A 12 35.78 4.34 17.24
CA PRO A 12 35.73 5.20 18.42
C PRO A 12 34.42 4.99 19.18
N GLY A 13 34.45 4.97 20.52
CA GLY A 13 33.30 4.65 21.37
C GLY A 13 32.04 5.48 21.11
N LYS A 14 32.18 6.68 20.55
CA LYS A 14 31.06 7.55 20.12
C LYS A 14 30.25 6.95 18.95
N LEU A 15 30.91 6.25 18.03
CA LEU A 15 30.24 5.56 16.90
C LEU A 15 29.38 4.40 17.42
N ARG A 16 29.87 3.67 18.43
CA ARG A 16 29.11 2.58 19.07
C ARG A 16 27.86 3.10 19.76
N ILE A 17 27.97 4.19 20.52
CA ILE A 17 26.80 4.83 21.17
C ILE A 17 25.78 5.30 20.12
N ALA A 18 26.23 5.94 19.04
CA ALA A 18 25.35 6.36 17.96
C ALA A 18 24.61 5.18 17.30
N LEU A 19 25.30 4.06 17.09
CA LEU A 19 24.67 2.83 16.58
C LEU A 19 23.65 2.25 17.56
N TYR A 20 23.92 2.23 18.87
CA TYR A 20 22.95 1.76 19.85
C TYR A 20 21.71 2.66 19.94
N VAL A 21 21.89 3.98 19.88
CA VAL A 21 20.77 4.93 19.86
C VAL A 21 19.95 4.76 18.58
N ALA A 22 20.59 4.61 17.42
CA ALA A 22 19.90 4.35 16.15
C ALA A 22 19.14 3.01 16.19
N ALA A 23 19.75 1.96 16.75
CA ALA A 23 19.11 0.66 16.90
C ALA A 23 17.91 0.70 17.85
N LEU A 24 18.03 1.41 18.99
CA LEU A 24 16.93 1.62 19.92
C LEU A 24 15.78 2.38 19.25
N PHE A 25 16.09 3.47 18.53
CA PHE A 25 15.10 4.24 17.80
C PHE A 25 14.36 3.40 16.76
N LEU A 26 15.09 2.60 15.99
CA LEU A 26 14.51 1.70 14.99
C LEU A 26 13.64 0.62 15.65
N LEU A 27 14.04 0.09 16.80
CA LEU A 27 13.23 -0.83 17.60
C LEU A 27 11.91 -0.21 18.06
N VAL A 28 11.96 1.03 18.56
CA VAL A 28 10.76 1.77 18.97
C VAL A 28 9.83 2.01 17.79
N LEU A 29 10.36 2.41 16.63
CA LEU A 29 9.56 2.59 15.41
C LEU A 29 8.86 1.29 14.99
N ILE A 30 9.58 0.18 14.98
CA ILE A 30 9.00 -1.14 14.65
C ILE A 30 7.92 -1.51 15.66
N ALA A 31 8.13 -1.30 16.97
CA ALA A 31 7.15 -1.61 18.00
C ALA A 31 5.86 -0.78 17.83
N VAL A 32 5.99 0.52 17.54
CA VAL A 32 4.84 1.40 17.29
C VAL A 32 4.09 0.98 16.02
N LEU A 33 4.80 0.67 14.93
CA LEU A 33 4.18 0.18 13.69
C LEU A 33 3.47 -1.15 13.92
N ALA A 34 4.11 -2.09 14.61
CA ALA A 34 3.52 -3.40 14.93
C ALA A 34 2.25 -3.27 15.78
N TYR A 35 2.25 -2.36 16.76
CA TYR A 35 1.07 -2.08 17.59
C TYR A 35 -0.10 -1.52 16.79
N ASN A 36 0.17 -0.60 15.86
CA ASN A 36 -0.86 0.05 15.03
C ASN A 36 -1.18 -0.73 13.74
N TYR A 37 -0.49 -1.83 13.47
CA TYR A 37 -0.56 -2.54 12.19
C TYR A 37 -1.99 -2.97 11.85
N SER A 38 -2.73 -3.51 12.82
CA SER A 38 -4.11 -3.96 12.61
C SER A 38 -5.03 -2.81 12.20
N SER A 39 -4.93 -1.67 12.88
CA SER A 39 -5.71 -0.48 12.55
C SER A 39 -5.36 0.08 11.17
N ILE A 40 -4.06 0.16 10.84
CA ILE A 40 -3.60 0.63 9.52
C ILE A 40 -4.14 -0.30 8.43
N LYS A 41 -3.99 -1.62 8.60
CA LYS A 41 -4.46 -2.62 7.64
C LYS A 41 -5.97 -2.51 7.41
N GLY A 42 -6.77 -2.38 8.48
CA GLY A 42 -8.22 -2.19 8.37
C GLY A 42 -8.61 -0.90 7.64
N GLN A 43 -7.87 0.19 7.85
CA GLN A 43 -8.12 1.45 7.15
C GLN A 43 -7.80 1.34 5.65
N LEU A 44 -6.71 0.64 5.30
CA LEU A 44 -6.34 0.38 3.92
C LEU A 44 -7.32 -0.56 3.22
N ASP A 45 -7.84 -1.57 3.91
CA ASP A 45 -8.86 -2.48 3.39
C ASP A 45 -10.14 -1.71 3.00
N ILE A 46 -10.68 -0.91 3.92
CA ILE A 46 -11.84 -0.06 3.64
C ILE A 46 -11.55 0.94 2.53
N GLY A 47 -10.38 1.58 2.57
CA GLY A 47 -9.96 2.57 1.57
C GLY A 47 -9.87 1.97 0.17
N THR A 48 -9.26 0.79 0.03
CA THR A 48 -9.15 0.12 -1.27
C THR A 48 -10.51 -0.39 -1.75
N ALA A 49 -11.34 -0.96 -0.88
CA ALA A 49 -12.70 -1.38 -1.26
C ALA A 49 -13.56 -0.21 -1.73
N TYR A 50 -13.54 0.91 -1.00
CA TYR A 50 -14.24 2.12 -1.40
C TYR A 50 -13.66 2.70 -2.71
N GLY A 51 -12.34 2.81 -2.81
CA GLY A 51 -11.64 3.33 -3.98
C GLY A 51 -11.94 2.51 -5.25
N ALA A 52 -11.92 1.18 -5.16
CA ALA A 52 -12.25 0.30 -6.29
C ALA A 52 -13.69 0.53 -6.77
N ARG A 53 -14.65 0.62 -5.84
CA ARG A 53 -16.06 0.81 -6.19
C ARG A 53 -16.33 2.18 -6.81
N VAL A 54 -15.79 3.24 -6.21
CA VAL A 54 -15.94 4.62 -6.71
C VAL A 54 -15.28 4.77 -8.07
N ALA A 55 -14.05 4.30 -8.22
CA ALA A 55 -13.33 4.36 -9.48
C ALA A 55 -14.02 3.55 -10.58
N CYS A 56 -14.49 2.33 -10.28
CA CYS A 56 -15.29 1.54 -11.22
C CYS A 56 -16.55 2.29 -11.66
N SER A 57 -17.27 2.89 -10.71
CA SER A 57 -18.52 3.60 -11.02
C SER A 57 -18.24 4.85 -11.84
N CYS A 58 -17.22 5.63 -11.48
CA CYS A 58 -16.78 6.80 -12.22
C CYS A 58 -16.36 6.44 -13.66
N HIS A 59 -15.63 5.35 -13.85
CA HIS A 59 -15.15 4.93 -15.16
C HIS A 59 -16.26 4.33 -16.04
N TYR A 60 -16.91 3.24 -15.59
CA TYR A 60 -17.86 2.49 -16.43
C TYR A 60 -19.28 3.06 -16.45
N ILE A 61 -19.71 3.76 -15.39
CA ILE A 61 -21.04 4.39 -15.33
C ILE A 61 -20.95 5.87 -15.65
N GLY A 62 -19.91 6.54 -15.15
CA GLY A 62 -19.69 7.97 -15.35
C GLY A 62 -18.99 8.34 -16.66
N ASP A 63 -18.51 7.37 -17.44
CA ASP A 63 -17.82 7.55 -18.72
C ASP A 63 -16.63 8.53 -18.62
N ARG A 64 -15.87 8.42 -17.52
CA ARG A 64 -14.69 9.25 -17.24
C ARG A 64 -13.42 8.42 -17.35
N ASP A 65 -12.32 9.09 -17.70
CA ASP A 65 -10.99 8.48 -17.62
C ASP A 65 -10.66 8.06 -16.18
N ILE A 66 -9.99 6.93 -16.02
CA ILE A 66 -9.69 6.37 -14.69
C ILE A 66 -8.78 7.31 -13.87
N ASP A 67 -7.89 8.07 -14.51
CA ASP A 67 -7.02 9.02 -13.80
C ASP A 67 -7.81 10.20 -13.26
N ASP A 68 -8.88 10.60 -13.95
CA ASP A 68 -9.80 11.62 -13.47
C ASP A 68 -10.62 11.14 -12.27
N CYS A 69 -10.88 9.84 -12.14
CA CYS A 69 -11.63 9.28 -11.02
C CYS A 69 -10.91 9.40 -9.67
N ARG A 70 -9.58 9.59 -9.67
CA ARG A 70 -8.81 9.84 -8.42
C ARG A 70 -9.22 11.13 -7.72
N LYS A 71 -9.81 12.09 -8.46
CA LYS A 71 -10.30 13.36 -7.90
C LYS A 71 -11.51 13.17 -6.99
N ASP A 72 -12.20 12.03 -7.09
CA ASP A 72 -13.39 11.71 -6.31
C ASP A 72 -13.03 11.01 -4.98
N PHE A 73 -11.74 10.88 -4.67
CA PHE A 73 -11.26 10.23 -3.44
C PHE A 73 -11.24 11.18 -2.24
N GLU A 74 -11.49 10.60 -1.07
CA GLU A 74 -11.40 11.33 0.20
C GLU A 74 -9.94 11.67 0.54
N PRO A 75 -9.70 12.76 1.32
CA PRO A 75 -8.36 13.09 1.80
C PRO A 75 -7.72 11.91 2.53
N GLY A 76 -6.45 11.61 2.22
CA GLY A 76 -5.72 10.46 2.80
C GLY A 76 -5.74 9.19 1.94
N MET A 77 -6.45 9.17 0.81
CA MET A 77 -6.49 8.06 -0.14
C MET A 77 -5.45 8.21 -1.29
N GLU A 78 -4.53 9.17 -1.22
CA GLU A 78 -3.58 9.47 -2.30
C GLU A 78 -2.61 8.33 -2.57
N VAL A 79 -2.43 7.44 -1.58
CA VAL A 79 -1.59 6.24 -1.68
C VAL A 79 -2.26 5.07 -2.42
N ILE A 80 -3.54 5.21 -2.80
CA ILE A 80 -4.30 4.17 -3.49
C ILE A 80 -4.03 4.24 -4.99
N GLY A 81 -3.36 3.21 -5.49
CA GLY A 81 -3.21 2.96 -6.92
C GLY A 81 -4.48 2.35 -7.52
N LEU A 82 -4.70 2.61 -8.80
CA LEU A 82 -5.83 2.07 -9.57
C LEU A 82 -5.29 1.38 -10.82
N THR A 83 -5.84 0.21 -11.11
CA THR A 83 -5.57 -0.56 -12.34
C THR A 83 -6.90 -0.97 -12.95
N VAL A 84 -7.06 -0.77 -14.26
CA VAL A 84 -8.25 -1.16 -15.01
C VAL A 84 -7.96 -2.46 -15.76
N ASP A 85 -8.93 -3.35 -15.75
CA ASP A 85 -9.00 -4.53 -16.62
C ASP A 85 -10.26 -4.40 -17.46
N ASP A 86 -10.08 -3.93 -18.70
CA ASP A 86 -11.17 -3.68 -19.64
C ASP A 86 -11.83 -4.97 -20.15
N ASP A 87 -11.08 -6.08 -20.20
CA ASP A 87 -11.57 -7.36 -20.72
C ASP A 87 -12.68 -7.91 -19.81
N HIS A 88 -12.49 -7.81 -18.49
CA HIS A 88 -13.47 -8.24 -17.48
C HIS A 88 -14.34 -7.09 -16.94
N ARG A 89 -14.13 -5.86 -17.42
CA ARG A 89 -14.78 -4.63 -16.93
C ARG A 89 -14.59 -4.42 -15.42
N ARG A 90 -13.34 -4.53 -14.97
CA ARG A 90 -12.93 -4.46 -13.56
C ARG A 90 -12.03 -3.27 -13.29
N VAL A 91 -12.06 -2.82 -12.04
CA VAL A 91 -11.09 -1.87 -11.47
C VAL A 91 -10.56 -2.44 -10.17
N THR A 92 -9.25 -2.56 -10.07
CA THR A 92 -8.54 -2.95 -8.85
C THR A 92 -7.90 -1.74 -8.22
N ALA A 93 -8.22 -1.51 -6.94
CA ALA A 93 -7.55 -0.52 -6.10
C ALA A 93 -6.56 -1.23 -5.18
N SER A 94 -5.36 -0.67 -5.03
CA SER A 94 -4.31 -1.24 -4.18
C SER A 94 -3.61 -0.17 -3.36
N ALA A 95 -3.39 -0.43 -2.07
CA ALA A 95 -2.69 0.48 -1.17
C ALA A 95 -1.33 -0.10 -0.78
N LEU A 96 -0.26 0.49 -1.32
CA LEU A 96 1.14 0.18 -0.98
C LEU A 96 1.50 -1.32 -0.97
N LEU A 97 0.83 -2.14 -1.80
CA LEU A 97 0.99 -3.60 -1.85
C LEU A 97 0.61 -4.33 -0.55
N ILE A 98 -0.06 -3.66 0.39
CA ILE A 98 -0.52 -4.26 1.66
C ILE A 98 -1.92 -4.83 1.49
N GLU A 99 -2.83 -4.01 0.96
CA GLU A 99 -4.22 -4.38 0.69
C GLU A 99 -4.60 -4.06 -0.75
N SER A 100 -5.55 -4.84 -1.26
CA SER A 100 -6.16 -4.61 -2.57
C SER A 100 -7.60 -5.08 -2.60
N ALA A 101 -8.44 -4.36 -3.31
CA ALA A 101 -9.82 -4.75 -3.57
C ALA A 101 -10.16 -4.54 -5.04
N THR A 102 -11.02 -5.39 -5.57
CA THR A 102 -11.45 -5.33 -6.98
C THR A 102 -12.95 -5.14 -7.07
N ALA A 103 -13.36 -4.20 -7.90
CA ALA A 103 -14.74 -3.97 -8.27
C ALA A 103 -14.97 -4.39 -9.72
N GLU A 104 -16.08 -5.04 -10.00
CA GLU A 104 -16.51 -5.42 -11.34
C GLU A 104 -17.79 -4.69 -11.70
N PHE A 105 -17.83 -4.14 -12.91
CA PHE A 105 -19.05 -3.59 -13.46
C PHE A 105 -19.94 -4.71 -14.02
N ARG A 106 -21.13 -4.84 -13.43
CA ARG A 106 -22.17 -5.75 -13.90
C ARG A 106 -23.38 -4.97 -14.38
N GLU A 107 -23.77 -5.20 -15.62
CA GLU A 107 -24.96 -4.55 -16.20
C GLU A 107 -26.20 -4.80 -15.33
N GLY A 108 -26.92 -3.73 -15.02
CA GLY A 108 -28.09 -3.73 -14.14
C GLY A 108 -27.79 -3.64 -12.63
N TRP A 109 -26.61 -4.06 -12.17
CA TRP A 109 -26.20 -4.03 -10.75
C TRP A 109 -25.21 -2.89 -10.43
N GLY A 110 -24.55 -2.36 -11.45
CA GLY A 110 -23.47 -1.39 -11.32
C GLY A 110 -22.17 -2.03 -10.87
N CYS A 111 -21.33 -1.27 -10.18
CA CYS A 111 -20.05 -1.76 -9.67
C CYS A 111 -20.22 -2.51 -8.35
N VAL A 112 -19.90 -3.80 -8.38
CA VAL A 112 -19.95 -4.72 -7.24
C VAL A 112 -18.53 -5.08 -6.80
N ILE A 113 -18.31 -5.21 -5.49
CA ILE A 113 -17.04 -5.69 -4.96
C ILE A 113 -16.98 -7.21 -5.12
N LEU A 114 -15.86 -7.69 -5.64
CA LEU A 114 -15.58 -9.11 -5.75
C LEU A 114 -14.94 -9.64 -4.46
N THR A 115 -15.27 -10.88 -4.12
CA THR A 115 -14.56 -11.63 -3.08
C THR A 115 -13.30 -12.27 -3.64
N ASP A 116 -12.36 -12.64 -2.75
CA ASP A 116 -11.12 -13.33 -3.14
C ASP A 116 -11.39 -14.64 -3.90
N GLU A 117 -12.48 -15.33 -3.58
CA GLU A 117 -12.88 -16.55 -4.27
C GLU A 117 -13.30 -16.26 -5.72
N GLN A 118 -14.03 -15.16 -5.95
CA GLN A 118 -14.45 -14.74 -7.29
C GLN A 118 -13.27 -14.30 -8.14
N ILE A 119 -12.30 -13.58 -7.54
CA ILE A 119 -11.08 -13.14 -8.24
C ILE A 119 -10.23 -14.34 -8.70
N LYS A 120 -10.24 -15.45 -7.96
CA LYS A 120 -9.44 -16.65 -8.28
C LYS A 120 -10.14 -17.67 -9.18
N ALA A 121 -11.46 -17.56 -9.33
CA ALA A 121 -12.26 -18.55 -10.06
C ALA A 121 -12.26 -18.34 -11.58
N GLU A 122 -11.63 -17.28 -12.07
CA GLU A 122 -11.45 -16.93 -13.48
C GLU A 122 -9.97 -16.93 -13.86
#